data_AF-A0A2T4U0G1-F1
#
_entry.id   AF-A0A2T4U0G1-F1
#
_cell.length_a   1.000
_cell.length_b   1.000
_cell.length_c   1.000
_cell.angle_alpha   90.00
_cell.angle_beta   90.00
_cell.angle_gamma   90.00
#
_symmetry.space_group_name_H-M   'P 1'
#
loop_
_entity.id
_entity.type
_entity.pdbx_description
1 polymer ?
#
loop_
_entity_poly.entity_id
_entity_poly.type
_entity_poly.pdbx_seq_one_letter_code
_entity_poly.pdbx_strand_id
1 'polypeptide(L)'
;MEHKRVALTVSLPHDLARRFGGLAKAEAKNKSQLFRDMFQAYEQRRMELEFFELQRYGVRQARKKGILTEADVEALVLQGR
;
A
#
# COMPACT_ATOMS: atom_id res chain seq x y z
N MET A 1 -3.96 19.51 14.92
CA MET A 1 -2.49 19.69 14.76
C MET A 1 -2.27 20.43 13.46
N GLU A 2 -1.50 21.51 13.45
CA GLU A 2 -1.27 22.30 12.25
C GLU A 2 -0.46 21.47 11.23
N HIS A 3 -1.06 21.09 10.11
CA HIS A 3 -0.37 20.34 9.05
C HIS A 3 0.58 21.26 8.28
N LYS A 4 1.73 21.55 8.89
CA LYS A 4 2.78 22.37 8.27
C LYS A 4 3.36 21.64 7.06
N ARG A 5 3.20 22.23 5.87
CA ARG A 5 3.80 21.72 4.63
C ARG A 5 5.29 22.05 4.61
N VAL A 6 6.12 21.07 4.26
CA VAL A 6 7.56 21.23 4.08
C VAL A 6 7.90 21.06 2.59
N ALA A 7 8.71 21.96 2.04
CA ALA A 7 9.19 21.84 0.66
C ALA A 7 10.27 20.75 0.58
N LEU A 8 10.12 19.85 -0.38
CA LEU A 8 11.07 18.78 -0.64
C LEU A 8 11.60 18.93 -2.07
N THR A 9 12.93 18.98 -2.20
CA THR A 9 13.62 19.11 -3.48
C THR A 9 14.27 17.78 -3.82
N VAL A 10 13.99 17.27 -5.01
CA VAL A 10 14.58 16.02 -5.53
C VAL A 10 15.14 16.25 -6.92
N SER A 11 16.26 15.60 -7.20
CA SER A 11 16.84 15.55 -8.55
C SER A 11 16.25 14.37 -9.30
N LEU A 12 15.77 14.61 -10.52
CA LEU A 12 15.19 13.58 -11.39
C LEU A 12 15.94 13.57 -12.73
N PRO A 13 16.10 12.39 -13.38
CA PRO A 13 16.53 12.33 -14.77
C PRO A 13 15.65 13.22 -15.65
N HIS A 14 16.25 13.91 -16.61
CA HIS A 14 15.56 14.90 -17.45
C HIS A 14 14.30 14.34 -18.13
N ASP A 15 14.38 13.13 -18.66
CA ASP A 15 13.24 12.45 -19.28
C ASP A 15 12.10 12.18 -18.28
N LEU A 16 12.44 11.74 -17.07
CA LEU A 16 11.43 11.50 -16.01
C LEU A 16 10.75 12.81 -15.60
N ALA A 17 11.51 13.90 -15.44
CA ALA A 17 10.95 15.21 -15.12
C ALA A 17 9.99 15.71 -16.20
N ARG A 18 10.31 15.47 -17.49
CA ARG A 18 9.43 15.78 -18.62
C ARG A 18 8.14 14.97 -18.57
N ARG A 19 8.23 13.64 -18.42
CA ARG A 19 7.07 12.75 -18.34
C ARG A 19 6.18 13.07 -17.15
N PHE A 20 6.76 13.32 -15.98
CA PHE A 20 6.03 13.73 -14.78
C PHE A 20 5.26 15.05 -15.00
N GLY A 21 5.91 16.04 -15.63
CA GLY A 21 5.25 17.29 -15.99
C GLY A 21 4.12 17.11 -17.00
N GLY A 22 4.29 16.22 -17.98
CA GLY A 22 3.26 15.87 -18.95
C GLY A 22 2.05 15.20 -18.29
N LEU A 23 2.29 14.23 -17.40
CA LEU A 23 1.24 13.54 -16.66
C LEU A 23 0.44 14.50 -15.78
N ALA A 24 1.12 15.40 -15.06
CA ALA A 24 0.46 16.40 -14.22
C ALA A 24 -0.49 17.29 -15.04
N LYS A 25 -0.06 17.73 -16.24
CA LYS A 25 -0.91 18.49 -17.15
C LYS A 25 -2.10 17.67 -17.66
N ALA A 26 -1.87 16.44 -18.08
CA ALA A 26 -2.92 15.55 -18.59
C ALA A 26 -4.01 15.29 -17.55
N GLU A 27 -3.64 15.22 -16.27
CA GLU A 27 -4.57 15.03 -15.14
C GLU A 27 -5.12 16.35 -14.55
N ALA A 28 -4.82 17.51 -15.16
CA ALA A 28 -5.18 18.83 -14.62
C ALA A 28 -4.70 19.07 -13.16
N LYS A 29 -3.55 18.51 -12.81
CA LYS A 29 -2.93 18.60 -11.48
C LYS A 29 -1.65 19.43 -11.50
N ASN A 30 -1.33 20.06 -10.37
CA ASN A 30 0.02 20.58 -10.15
C ASN A 30 0.98 19.44 -9.73
N LYS A 31 2.29 19.68 -9.89
CA LYS A 31 3.35 18.71 -9.59
C LYS A 31 3.26 18.15 -8.17
N SER A 32 3.00 19.00 -7.18
CA SER A 32 2.92 18.56 -5.79
C SER A 32 1.68 17.71 -5.51
N GLN A 33 0.56 17.96 -6.19
CA GLN A 33 -0.64 17.14 -6.07
C GLN A 33 -0.41 15.77 -6.68
N LEU A 34 0.09 15.72 -7.93
CA LEU A 34 0.41 14.45 -8.57
C LEU A 34 1.40 13.64 -7.72
N PHE A 35 2.43 14.28 -7.15
CA PHE A 35 3.39 13.61 -6.27
C PHE A 35 2.72 12.97 -5.04
N ARG A 36 1.79 13.68 -4.39
CA ARG A 36 1.07 13.14 -3.22
C ARG A 36 0.21 11.94 -3.61
N ASP A 37 -0.53 12.03 -4.72
CA ASP A 37 -1.37 10.94 -5.20
C ASP A 37 -0.53 9.70 -5.53
N MET A 38 0.61 9.91 -6.22
CA MET A 38 1.55 8.83 -6.54
C MET A 38 2.17 8.22 -5.27
N PHE A 39 2.47 9.03 -4.26
CA PHE A 39 3.02 8.55 -3.00
C PHE A 39 2.00 7.68 -2.25
N GLN A 40 0.74 8.11 -2.17
CA GLN A 40 -0.34 7.32 -1.59
C GLN A 40 -0.54 5.99 -2.34
N ALA A 41 -0.52 6.02 -3.67
CA ALA A 41 -0.62 4.81 -4.48
C ALA A 41 0.57 3.85 -4.22
N TYR A 42 1.76 4.39 -4.01
CA TYR A 42 2.95 3.60 -3.67
C TYR A 42 2.82 2.97 -2.27
N GLU A 43 2.36 3.73 -1.27
CA GLU A 43 2.11 3.20 0.08
C GLU A 43 1.05 2.10 0.07
N GLN A 44 -0.06 2.31 -0.64
CA GLN A 44 -1.11 1.31 -0.81
C GLN A 44 -0.57 0.02 -1.41
N ARG A 45 0.22 0.11 -2.49
CA ARG A 45 0.84 -1.05 -3.11
C ARG A 45 1.77 -1.80 -2.13
N ARG A 46 2.51 -1.08 -1.29
CA ARG A 46 3.38 -1.71 -0.29
C ARG A 46 2.56 -2.45 0.77
N MET A 47 1.50 -1.84 1.27
CA MET A 47 0.60 -2.48 2.25
C MET A 47 -0.06 -3.73 1.67
N GLU A 48 -0.50 -3.69 0.40
CA GLU A 48 -1.05 -4.86 -0.28
C GLU A 48 -0.03 -6.00 -0.41
N LEU A 49 1.21 -5.70 -0.77
CA LEU A 49 2.27 -6.72 -0.84
C LEU A 49 2.51 -7.39 0.51
N GLU A 50 2.59 -6.61 1.59
CA GLU A 50 2.74 -7.10 2.96
C GLU A 50 1.53 -7.94 3.38
N PHE A 51 0.31 -7.47 3.11
CA PHE A 51 -0.92 -8.20 3.39
C PHE A 51 -0.92 -9.57 2.69
N PHE A 52 -0.58 -9.63 1.40
CA PHE A 52 -0.53 -10.89 0.68
C PHE A 52 0.59 -11.82 1.16
N GLU A 53 1.71 -11.29 1.64
CA GLU A 53 2.75 -12.11 2.30
C GLU A 53 2.23 -12.76 3.57
N LEU A 54 1.58 -11.98 4.44
CA LEU A 54 0.95 -12.48 5.67
C LEU A 54 -0.15 -13.49 5.36
N GLN A 55 -1.00 -13.20 4.37
CA GLN A 55 -2.05 -14.11 3.94
C GLN A 55 -1.46 -15.44 3.45
N ARG A 56 -0.44 -15.43 2.59
CA ARG A 56 0.23 -16.65 2.12
C ARG A 56 0.84 -17.43 3.28
N TYR A 57 1.46 -16.76 4.25
CA TYR A 57 1.97 -17.39 5.45
C TYR A 57 0.84 -18.05 6.26
N GLY A 58 -0.24 -17.31 6.53
CA GLY A 58 -1.41 -17.78 7.26
C GLY A 58 -2.03 -19.02 6.62
N VAL A 59 -2.25 -19.00 5.30
CA VAL A 59 -2.78 -20.15 4.55
C VAL A 59 -1.89 -21.38 4.70
N ARG A 60 -0.56 -21.23 4.64
CA ARG A 60 0.37 -22.35 4.87
C ARG A 60 0.27 -22.92 6.28
N GLN A 61 0.13 -22.06 7.30
CA GLN A 61 -0.01 -22.52 8.68
C GLN A 61 -1.37 -23.17 8.95
N ALA A 62 -2.45 -22.59 8.44
CA ALA A 62 -3.80 -23.12 8.59
C ALA A 62 -3.91 -24.53 7.98
N ARG A 63 -3.39 -24.72 6.76
CA ARG A 63 -3.33 -26.04 6.11
C ARG A 63 -2.55 -27.06 6.92
N LYS A 64 -1.40 -26.69 7.49
CA LYS A 64 -0.61 -27.59 8.38
C LYS A 64 -1.38 -28.01 9.63
N LYS A 65 -2.31 -27.17 10.10
CA LYS A 65 -3.12 -27.41 11.29
C LYS A 65 -4.52 -27.97 10.97
N GLY A 66 -4.83 -28.24 9.70
CA GLY A 66 -6.15 -28.73 9.27
C GLY A 66 -7.28 -27.69 9.36
N ILE A 67 -6.96 -26.40 9.50
CA ILE A 67 -7.94 -25.30 9.58
C ILE A 67 -8.28 -24.88 8.16
N LEU A 68 -9.52 -25.12 7.72
CA LEU A 68 -9.95 -24.89 6.34
C LEU A 68 -11.21 -24.04 6.22
N THR A 69 -11.97 -23.90 7.31
CA THR A 69 -13.24 -23.18 7.36
C THR A 69 -13.23 -22.07 8.40
N GLU A 70 -14.17 -21.14 8.30
CA GLU A 70 -14.37 -20.12 9.34
C GLU A 70 -14.75 -20.74 10.68
N ALA A 71 -15.52 -21.84 10.69
CA ALA A 71 -15.87 -22.58 11.90
C ALA A 71 -14.63 -23.18 12.60
N ASP A 72 -13.63 -23.66 11.84
CA ASP A 72 -12.36 -24.14 12.42
C ASP A 72 -11.58 -23.00 13.10
N VAL A 73 -11.66 -21.79 12.54
CA VAL A 73 -11.04 -20.59 13.12
C VAL A 73 -11.78 -20.16 14.38
N GLU A 74 -13.11 -20.11 14.34
CA GLU A 74 -13.93 -19.79 15.51
C GLU A 74 -13.68 -20.78 16.64
N ALA A 75 -13.68 -22.09 16.36
CA ALA A 75 -13.34 -23.12 17.32
C ALA A 75 -11.96 -22.87 17.93
N LEU A 76 -10.93 -22.57 17.11
CA LEU A 76 -9.58 -22.30 17.61
C LEU A 76 -9.49 -21.05 18.50
N VAL A 77 -10.19 -19.97 18.15
CA VAL A 77 -10.05 -18.65 18.80
C VAL A 77 -10.99 -18.50 20.01
N LEU A 78 -12.16 -19.12 19.97
CA LEU A 78 -13.23 -18.91 20.95
C LEU A 78 -13.37 -20.04 21.97
N GLN A 79 -12.79 -21.23 21.76
CA GLN A 79 -12.91 -22.34 22.73
C GLN A 79 -12.20 -22.09 24.08
N GLY A 80 -11.42 -21.01 24.22
CA GLY A 80 -10.73 -20.65 25.47
C GLY A 80 -11.18 -19.33 26.11
N ARG A 81 -12.33 -18.78 25.70
CA ARG A 81 -12.93 -17.56 26.26
C ARG A 81 -14.18 -17.86 27.07
#